data_AF-F5H0H5-F1
#
_entry.id   AF-F5H0H5-F1
#
_cell.length_a   1.000
_cell.length_b   1.000
_cell.length_c   1.000
_cell.angle_alpha   90.00
_cell.angle_beta   90.00
_cell.angle_gamma   90.00
#
_symmetry.space_group_name_H-M   'P 1'
#
loop_
_entity.id
_entity.type
_entity.pdbx_description
1 polymer ?
#
loop_
_entity_poly.entity_id
_entity_poly.type
_entity_poly.pdbx_seq_one_letter_code
_entity_poly.pdbx_strand_id
1 'polypeptide(L)' 'MIDIQKDTAVEGEEIEVNCTAMASKPATTIRWFKGNTELKGKSEVEEWSDMYTVTSQLMLKVHKEDDGVPVICQVEHPA' A
#
# COMPACT_ATOMS: atom_id res chain seq x y z
N MET A 1 4.30 -1.59 -7.65
CA MET A 1 5.05 -2.70 -7.04
C MET A 1 4.76 -2.67 -5.55
N ILE A 2 4.35 -3.80 -4.96
CA ILE A 2 4.23 -3.94 -3.50
C ILE A 2 5.57 -4.47 -3.02
N ASP A 3 6.16 -3.79 -2.04
CA ASP A 3 7.33 -4.20 -1.30
C ASP A 3 6.91 -4.47 0.15
N ILE A 4 7.13 -5.71 0.60
CA ILE A 4 6.84 -6.14 1.97
C ILE A 4 8.18 -6.43 2.61
N GLN A 5 8.50 -5.72 3.69
CA GLN A 5 9.77 -5.93 4.42
C GLN A 5 9.85 -7.32 5.07
N LYS A 6 8.70 -8.01 5.21
CA LYS A 6 8.60 -9.32 5.86
C LYS A 6 7.41 -10.14 5.34
N ASP A 7 7.67 -11.34 4.84
CA ASP A 7 6.66 -12.22 4.23
C ASP A 7 5.79 -12.97 5.26
N THR A 8 6.20 -12.96 6.53
CA THR A 8 5.52 -13.68 7.62
C THR A 8 5.53 -12.81 8.87
N ALA A 9 4.37 -12.67 9.52
CA ALA A 9 4.22 -11.87 10.73
C ALA A 9 3.62 -12.73 11.85
N VAL A 10 3.94 -12.40 13.10
CA VAL A 10 3.30 -13.04 14.27
C VAL A 10 2.15 -12.17 14.79
N GLU A 11 1.21 -12.79 15.48
CA GLU A 11 0.12 -12.07 16.15
C GLU A 11 0.69 -11.01 17.11
N GLY A 12 0.21 -9.77 16.98
CA GLY A 12 0.65 -8.62 17.75
C GLY A 12 1.83 -7.86 17.15
N GLU A 13 2.45 -8.38 16.07
CA GLU A 13 3.54 -7.71 15.37
C GLU A 13 3.03 -6.57 14.49
N GLU A 14 3.81 -5.49 14.40
CA GLU A 14 3.57 -4.40 13.46
C GLU A 14 4.51 -4.57 12.27
N ILE A 15 3.93 -4.72 11.08
CA ILE A 15 4.67 -4.80 9.83
C ILE A 15 4.46 -3.54 9.01
N GLU A 16 5.44 -3.22 8.18
CA GLU A 16 5.38 -2.14 7.22
C GLU A 16 5.23 -2.69 5.81
N VAL A 17 4.25 -2.18 5.09
CA VAL A 17 3.97 -2.53 3.70
C VAL A 17 4.09 -1.26 2.86
N ASN A 18 4.90 -1.33 1.82
CA ASN A 18 5.11 -0.23 0.89
C ASN A 18 4.52 -0.59 -0.48
N CYS A 19 3.84 0.34 -1.13
CA CYS A 19 3.37 0.17 -2.50
C CYS A 19 3.70 1.40 -3.31
N THR A 20 4.45 1.21 -4.39
CA THR A 20 4.88 2.30 -5.28
C THR A 20 4.26 2.13 -6.66
N ALA A 21 3.58 3.16 -7.13
CA ALA A 21 3.07 3.32 -8.49
C ALA A 21 3.92 4.36 -9.21
N MET A 22 4.81 3.91 -10.10
CA MET A 22 5.70 4.79 -10.87
C MET A 22 5.06 5.22 -12.19
N ALA A 23 5.53 6.34 -12.74
CA ALA A 23 5.32 6.70 -14.14
C ALA A 23 3.83 6.89 -14.53
N SER A 24 3.03 7.51 -13.65
CA SER A 24 1.61 7.81 -13.88
C SER A 24 1.38 9.25 -14.38
N LYS A 25 0.36 9.47 -15.23
CA LYS A 25 -0.13 10.80 -15.63
C LYS A 25 -1.65 10.72 -15.87
N PRO A 26 -2.50 11.36 -15.05
CA PRO A 26 -2.19 12.22 -13.90
C PRO A 26 -1.64 11.44 -12.69
N ALA A 27 -1.34 12.13 -11.59
CA ALA A 27 -0.98 11.47 -10.33
C ALA A 27 -2.07 10.47 -9.90
N THR A 28 -1.67 9.22 -9.67
CA THR A 28 -2.59 8.15 -9.24
C THR A 28 -2.82 8.20 -7.72
N THR A 29 -3.90 7.59 -7.25
CA THR A 29 -4.14 7.42 -5.80
C THR A 29 -3.95 5.97 -5.41
N ILE A 30 -3.25 5.71 -4.30
CA ILE A 30 -3.08 4.36 -3.76
C ILE A 30 -4.01 4.18 -2.56
N ARG A 31 -4.82 3.11 -2.58
CA ARG A 31 -5.67 2.68 -1.47
C ARG A 31 -5.24 1.32 -0.96
N TRP A 32 -5.38 1.12 0.34
CA TRP A 32 -5.08 -0.15 0.97
C TRP A 32 -6.35 -0.88 1.35
N PHE A 33 -6.39 -2.16 1.07
CA PHE A 33 -7.47 -3.05 1.46
C PHE A 33 -6.91 -4.27 2.16
N LYS A 34 -7.60 -4.70 3.22
CA LYS A 34 -7.30 -5.93 3.94
C LYS A 34 -8.58 -6.75 3.99
N GLY A 35 -8.63 -7.79 3.16
CA GLY A 35 -9.88 -8.47 2.84
C GLY A 35 -10.89 -7.49 2.25
N ASN A 36 -11.96 -7.17 3.00
CA ASN A 36 -13.01 -6.23 2.59
C ASN A 36 -12.92 -4.86 3.30
N THR A 37 -11.90 -4.63 4.12
CA THR A 37 -11.76 -3.41 4.92
C THR A 37 -10.74 -2.47 4.29
N GLU A 38 -11.12 -1.22 4.04
CA GLU A 38 -10.19 -0.18 3.61
C GLU A 38 -9.31 0.26 4.79
N LEU A 39 -8.00 0.33 4.55
CA LEU A 39 -7.00 0.78 5.51
C LEU A 39 -6.43 2.13 5.12
N LYS A 40 -6.05 2.91 6.13
CA LYS A 40 -5.40 4.20 5.94
C LYS A 40 -3.89 4.05 5.96
N GLY A 41 -3.29 4.16 4.78
CA GLY A 41 -1.86 4.35 4.62
C GLY A 41 -1.50 5.84 4.60
N LYS A 42 -0.20 6.12 4.61
CA LYS A 42 0.36 7.42 4.23
C LYS A 42 0.77 7.35 2.77
N SER A 43 0.47 8.38 1.98
CA SER A 43 0.83 8.43 0.56
C SER A 43 1.63 9.69 0.28
N GLU A 44 2.73 9.54 -0.44
CA GLU A 44 3.56 10.62 -0.96
C GLU A 44 3.53 10.58 -2.48
N VAL A 45 3.47 11.78 -3.08
CA VAL A 45 3.46 11.98 -4.52
C VAL A 45 4.73 12.72 -4.89
N GLU A 46 5.55 12.08 -5.70
CA GLU A 46 6.79 12.65 -6.25
C GLU A 46 6.59 12.92 -7.74
N GLU A 47 6.90 14.15 -8.16
CA GLU A 47 6.91 14.53 -9.57
C GLU A 47 8.33 14.36 -10.14
N TRP A 48 8.45 13.53 -11.17
CA TRP A 48 9.70 13.33 -11.89
C TRP A 48 9.56 13.75 -13.36
N SER A 49 10.18 14.89 -13.69
CA SER A 49 10.08 15.57 -14.99
C SER A 49 8.65 15.96 -15.37
N ASP A 50 7.87 15.01 -15.89
CA ASP A 50 6.49 15.22 -16.32
C ASP A 50 5.59 14.04 -15.89
N MET A 51 6.12 13.10 -15.10
CA MET A 51 5.45 11.90 -14.62
C MET A 51 5.32 11.93 -13.10
N TYR A 52 4.30 11.28 -12.57
CA TYR A 52 4.07 11.14 -11.14
C TYR A 52 4.42 9.74 -10.67
N THR A 53 5.22 9.67 -9.62
CA THR A 53 5.45 8.47 -8.83
C THR A 53 4.74 8.64 -7.51
N VAL A 54 3.89 7.70 -7.15
CA VAL A 54 3.13 7.73 -5.91
C VAL A 54 3.56 6.54 -5.07
N THR A 55 4.04 6.82 -3.87
CA THR A 55 4.45 5.80 -2.91
C THR A 55 3.52 5.84 -1.72
N SER A 56 3.00 4.70 -1.29
CA SER A 56 2.20 4.61 -0.08
C SER A 56 2.79 3.59 0.89
N GLN A 57 2.76 3.97 2.17
CA GLN A 57 3.33 3.22 3.28
C GLN A 57 2.20 2.93 4.29
N LEU A 58 2.01 1.65 4.59
CA LEU A 58 0.99 1.15 5.50
C LEU A 58 1.66 0.47 6.69
N MET A 59 1.39 0.97 7.89
CA MET A 59 1.72 0.27 9.13
C MET A 59 0.53 -0.62 9.50
N LEU A 60 0.73 -1.93 9.43
CA LEU A 60 -0.29 -2.91 9.75
C LEU A 60 0.09 -3.66 11.01
N LYS A 61 -0.76 -3.57 12.03
CA LYS A 61 -0.70 -4.46 13.17
C LYS A 61 -1.42 -5.77 12.83
N VAL A 62 -0.70 -6.87 12.97
CA VAL A 62 -1.19 -8.21 12.66
C VAL A 62 -1.93 -8.77 13.86
N HIS A 63 -3.14 -9.25 13.62
CA HIS A 63 -3.99 -9.93 14.57
C HIS A 63 -4.25 -11.36 14.10
N LYS A 64 -4.69 -12.22 15.02
CA LYS A 64 -5.07 -13.61 14.70
C LYS A 64 -6.10 -13.71 13.57
N GLU A 65 -6.99 -12.74 13.50
CA GLU A 65 -8.07 -12.65 12.49
C GLU A 65 -7.55 -12.36 11.09
N ASP A 66 -6.28 -11.97 10.97
CA ASP A 66 -5.65 -11.58 9.71
C ASP A 66 -4.92 -12.74 9.03
N ASP A 67 -4.84 -13.89 9.71
CA ASP A 67 -4.24 -15.10 9.18
C ASP A 67 -5.00 -15.55 7.91
N GLY A 68 -4.31 -15.55 6.78
CA GLY A 68 -4.89 -15.85 5.47
C GLY A 68 -5.68 -14.71 4.82
N VAL A 69 -5.73 -13.51 5.42
CA VAL A 69 -6.40 -12.34 4.83
C VAL A 69 -5.41 -11.55 3.96
N PRO A 70 -5.69 -11.38 2.64
CA PRO A 70 -4.78 -10.66 1.77
C PRO A 70 -4.82 -9.16 2.02
N VAL A 71 -3.63 -8.53 1.98
CA VAL A 71 -3.47 -7.08 1.92
C VAL A 71 -3.22 -6.69 0.47
N ILE A 72 -4.04 -5.78 -0.05
CA ILE A 72 -4.05 -5.37 -1.45
C ILE A 72 -3.81 -3.86 -1.50
N CYS A 73 -2.82 -3.42 -2.28
CA CYS A 73 -2.78 -2.02 -2.70
C CYS A 73 -3.51 -1.87 -4.03
N GLN A 74 -4.56 -1.06 -4.03
CA GLN A 74 -5.32 -0.71 -5.22
C GLN A 74 -4.85 0.65 -5.73
N VAL A 75 -4.44 0.69 -6.99
CA VAL A 75 -3.96 1.90 -7.65
C VAL A 75 -5.10 2.44 -8.51
N GLU A 76 -5.61 3.62 -8.18
CA GLU A 76 -6.69 4.31 -8.90
C GLU A 76 -6.12 5.39 -9.80
N HIS A 77 -6.24 5.20 -11.12
CA HIS A 77 -5.82 6.18 -12.12
C HIS A 77 -7.04 6.97 -12.63
N PRO A 78 -7.05 8.31 -12.54
CA PRO A 78 -8.19 9.15 -12.93
C PRO A 78 -8.28 9.37 -14.45
N ALA A 79 -8.15 8.31 -15.26
CA ALA A 79 -8.13 8.39 -16.72
C ALA A 79 -9.38 9.06 -17.34
#